data_AF-A0A8H4EQ91-F1
#
_entry.id   AF-A0A8H4EQ91-F1
#
_cell.length_a   1.000
_cell.length_b   1.000
_cell.length_c   1.000
_cell.angle_alpha   90.00
_cell.angle_beta   90.00
_cell.angle_gamma   90.00
#
_symmetry.space_group_name_H-M   'P 1'
#
loop_
_entity.id
_entity.type
_entity.pdbx_description
1 polymer ?
#
loop_
_entity_poly.entity_id
_entity_poly.type
_entity_poly.pdbx_seq_one_letter_code
_entity_poly.pdbx_strand_id
1 'polypeptide(L)'
;MVFDQAKSQLGIATRKDINYGDIPRSNINVQLPVLTDVKVQCLIIYEVIGDKFNSQKVYYVDKNPLEFFYLGDDYFATEYYGYEIDFYSDVPSDDYSFCWGNLLVNTYIYQANVIYDPWQIDLSYYTAQIKVKPPNSATCVALISIYEENLYATRFDVPIDFTALDSDGYYVLPDPYTGAAHHFVAFKGYYNSDDASGCYQDIVAYTSTLDTDITNEQWPIDFN
;
A
#
# COMPACT_ATOMS: atom_id res chain seq x y z
N MET A 1 23.23 -38.63 -7.02
CA MET A 1 23.29 -37.78 -5.82
C MET A 1 22.73 -36.43 -6.26
N VAL A 2 21.48 -36.13 -5.90
CA VAL A 2 20.83 -34.86 -6.28
C VAL A 2 21.11 -33.89 -5.14
N PHE A 3 21.77 -32.78 -5.44
CA PHE A 3 22.04 -31.74 -4.45
C PHE A 3 20.80 -30.87 -4.29
N ASP A 4 20.20 -30.93 -3.10
CA ASP A 4 19.11 -30.06 -2.67
C ASP A 4 19.73 -28.77 -2.11
N GLN A 5 19.68 -27.69 -2.90
CA GLN A 5 20.25 -26.39 -2.54
C GLN A 5 19.52 -25.74 -1.35
N ALA A 6 18.26 -26.09 -1.09
CA ALA A 6 17.48 -25.49 -0.01
C ALA A 6 18.02 -25.79 1.39
N LYS A 7 18.94 -26.76 1.52
CA LYS A 7 19.57 -27.16 2.80
C LYS A 7 21.07 -26.86 2.87
N SER A 8 21.65 -26.17 1.88
CA SER A 8 23.08 -25.86 1.87
C SER A 8 23.38 -24.60 2.69
N GLN A 9 24.06 -24.75 3.84
CA GLN A 9 24.53 -23.64 4.69
C GLN A 9 25.82 -22.96 4.18
N LEU A 10 26.33 -23.37 3.01
CA LEU A 10 27.51 -22.79 2.40
C LEU A 10 27.05 -21.90 1.23
N GLY A 11 27.22 -20.58 1.37
CA GLY A 11 27.07 -19.64 0.26
C GLY A 11 28.09 -19.96 -0.82
N ILE A 12 27.66 -20.66 -1.88
CA ILE A 12 28.52 -20.96 -3.02
C ILE A 12 28.60 -19.69 -3.87
N ALA A 13 29.79 -19.11 -3.95
CA ALA A 13 30.06 -18.01 -4.87
C ALA A 13 29.67 -18.39 -6.30
N THR A 14 28.95 -17.50 -6.99
CA THR A 14 28.50 -17.69 -8.38
C THR A 14 29.69 -17.93 -9.29
N ARG A 15 29.92 -19.18 -9.71
CA ARG A 15 30.95 -19.48 -10.71
C ARG A 15 30.42 -19.24 -12.12
N LYS A 16 31.18 -18.50 -12.94
CA LYS A 16 30.85 -18.14 -14.34
C LYS A 16 30.84 -19.32 -15.32
N ASP A 17 31.29 -20.49 -14.91
CA ASP A 17 31.42 -21.70 -15.73
C ASP A 17 30.21 -22.64 -15.63
N ILE A 18 29.22 -22.31 -14.78
CA ILE A 18 28.00 -23.08 -14.62
C ILE A 18 26.87 -22.30 -15.29
N ASN A 19 26.28 -22.88 -16.35
CA ASN A 19 24.99 -22.44 -16.85
C ASN A 19 23.93 -22.98 -15.88
N TYR A 20 23.40 -22.10 -15.04
CA TYR A 20 22.37 -22.45 -14.06
C TYR A 20 20.98 -22.67 -14.68
N GLY A 21 20.87 -22.60 -16.02
CA GLY A 21 19.61 -22.60 -16.74
C GLY A 21 19.03 -21.19 -16.86
N ASP A 22 17.92 -21.06 -17.60
CA ASP A 22 17.15 -19.82 -17.60
C ASP A 22 16.62 -19.58 -16.19
N ILE A 23 16.71 -18.34 -15.71
CA ILE A 23 16.14 -17.95 -14.41
C ILE A 23 14.65 -18.24 -14.48
N PRO A 24 14.06 -18.98 -13.52
CA PRO A 24 12.64 -19.27 -13.52
C PRO A 24 11.83 -17.97 -13.60
N ARG A 25 10.82 -17.99 -14.47
CA ARG A 25 9.94 -16.85 -14.73
C ARG A 25 8.49 -17.30 -14.73
N SER A 26 7.63 -16.39 -14.31
CA SER A 26 6.18 -16.59 -14.33
C SER A 26 5.50 -15.34 -14.84
N ASN A 27 4.37 -15.51 -15.52
CA ASN A 27 3.42 -14.44 -15.74
C ASN A 27 2.92 -13.87 -14.40
N ILE A 28 2.46 -12.61 -14.41
CA ILE A 28 1.94 -11.95 -13.20
C ILE A 28 0.49 -11.55 -13.40
N ASN A 29 -0.32 -11.94 -12.44
CA ASN A 29 -1.71 -11.54 -12.29
C ASN A 29 -1.85 -10.76 -10.98
N VAL A 30 -2.40 -9.55 -11.05
CA VAL A 30 -2.57 -8.65 -9.89
C VAL A 30 -4.04 -8.48 -9.58
N GLN A 31 -4.46 -8.75 -8.35
CA GLN A 31 -5.84 -8.46 -7.94
C GLN A 31 -6.07 -6.94 -7.97
N LEU A 32 -7.10 -6.48 -8.68
CA LEU A 32 -7.47 -5.06 -8.67
C LEU A 32 -8.29 -4.73 -7.41
N PRO A 33 -8.04 -3.59 -6.75
CA PRO A 33 -8.82 -3.19 -5.58
C PRO A 33 -10.25 -2.84 -5.99
N VAL A 34 -11.22 -3.29 -5.20
CA VAL A 34 -12.66 -3.04 -5.43
C VAL A 34 -13.03 -1.77 -4.69
N LEU A 35 -13.19 -0.66 -5.41
CA LEU A 35 -13.54 0.66 -4.89
C LEU A 35 -14.96 1.05 -5.34
N THR A 36 -15.76 1.61 -4.44
CA THR A 36 -17.20 1.86 -4.58
C THR A 36 -17.51 3.05 -5.47
N ASP A 37 -16.63 4.06 -5.48
CA ASP A 37 -16.87 5.33 -6.19
C ASP A 37 -15.77 5.70 -7.19
N VAL A 38 -14.73 4.86 -7.31
CA VAL A 38 -13.57 5.14 -8.14
C VAL A 38 -13.10 3.92 -8.89
N LYS A 39 -12.69 4.16 -10.14
CA LYS A 39 -12.07 3.15 -10.97
C LYS A 39 -10.55 3.27 -10.88
N VAL A 40 -9.88 2.15 -10.66
CA VAL A 40 -8.44 2.06 -10.96
C VAL A 40 -8.28 2.13 -12.47
N GLN A 41 -7.56 3.15 -12.94
CA GLN A 41 -7.33 3.37 -14.37
C GLN A 41 -5.85 3.27 -14.74
N CYS A 42 -4.96 3.28 -13.76
CA CYS A 42 -3.53 3.11 -13.96
C CYS A 42 -2.92 2.30 -12.81
N LEU A 43 -1.94 1.47 -13.19
CA LEU A 43 -1.14 0.68 -12.27
C LEU A 43 0.33 0.91 -12.56
N ILE A 44 1.14 1.10 -11.52
CA ILE A 44 2.59 1.03 -11.60
C ILE A 44 3.05 -0.20 -10.84
N ILE A 45 3.84 -1.05 -11.47
CA ILE A 45 4.56 -2.11 -10.77
C ILE A 45 6.04 -1.76 -10.71
N TYR A 46 6.60 -1.88 -9.51
CA TYR A 46 7.99 -1.63 -9.19
C TYR A 46 8.69 -2.96 -8.98
N GLU A 47 9.75 -3.21 -9.73
CA GLU A 47 10.69 -4.29 -9.45
C GLU A 47 11.70 -3.84 -8.42
N VAL A 48 11.91 -4.68 -7.41
CA VAL A 48 12.83 -4.45 -6.31
C VAL A 48 13.82 -5.61 -6.26
N ILE A 49 15.12 -5.33 -6.08
CA ILE A 49 16.14 -6.35 -5.85
C ILE A 49 16.73 -6.11 -4.46
N GLY A 50 16.40 -6.98 -3.52
CA GLY A 50 16.69 -6.73 -2.10
C GLY A 50 15.86 -5.57 -1.57
N ASP A 51 16.52 -4.46 -1.26
CA ASP A 51 15.93 -3.20 -0.76
C ASP A 51 16.01 -2.05 -1.79
N LYS A 52 16.39 -2.35 -3.04
CA LYS A 52 16.63 -1.33 -4.06
C LYS A 52 15.65 -1.44 -5.21
N PHE A 53 15.11 -0.29 -5.58
CA PHE A 53 14.39 -0.12 -6.84
C PHE A 53 15.28 -0.51 -8.03
N ASN A 54 14.75 -1.37 -8.90
CA ASN A 54 15.39 -1.82 -10.13
C ASN A 54 14.76 -1.16 -11.36
N SER A 55 13.46 -1.35 -11.52
CA SER A 55 12.71 -0.84 -12.68
C SER A 55 11.23 -0.64 -12.34
N GLN A 56 10.50 0.10 -13.15
CA GLN A 56 9.05 0.19 -13.06
C GLN A 56 8.41 -0.02 -14.44
N LYS A 57 7.17 -0.49 -14.46
CA LYS A 57 6.34 -0.52 -15.66
C LYS A 57 4.95 0.00 -15.33
N VAL A 58 4.42 0.84 -16.21
CA VAL A 58 3.12 1.48 -16.06
C VAL A 58 2.13 0.83 -17.00
N TYR A 59 0.91 0.60 -16.53
CA TYR A 59 -0.16 -0.07 -17.25
C TYR A 59 -1.43 0.75 -17.22
N TYR A 60 -2.10 0.83 -18.37
CA TYR A 60 -3.49 1.27 -18.43
C TYR A 60 -4.39 0.13 -17.96
N VAL A 61 -5.28 0.42 -17.00
CA VAL A 61 -6.23 -0.55 -16.46
C VAL A 61 -7.61 -0.25 -17.02
N ASP A 62 -8.04 -1.05 -17.99
CA ASP A 62 -9.37 -0.92 -18.60
C ASP A 62 -10.43 -1.81 -17.94
N LYS A 63 -10.01 -2.75 -17.09
CA LYS A 63 -10.87 -3.74 -16.43
C LYS A 63 -11.60 -3.20 -15.19
N ASN A 64 -12.78 -3.78 -14.92
CA ASN A 64 -13.49 -3.56 -13.66
C ASN A 64 -12.89 -4.45 -12.55
N PRO A 65 -12.83 -3.97 -11.30
CA PRO A 65 -12.28 -4.74 -10.19
C PRO A 65 -13.24 -5.88 -9.86
N LEU A 66 -12.70 -7.11 -9.81
CA LEU A 66 -13.30 -8.41 -9.46
C LEU A 66 -12.48 -9.56 -10.10
N GLU A 67 -11.62 -9.24 -11.08
CA GLU A 67 -10.67 -10.16 -11.71
C GLU A 67 -9.23 -9.76 -11.41
N PHE A 68 -8.31 -10.71 -11.61
CA PHE A 68 -6.90 -10.39 -11.72
C PHE A 68 -6.61 -9.66 -13.04
N PHE A 69 -5.82 -8.60 -12.95
CA PHE A 69 -5.23 -7.90 -14.08
C PHE A 69 -3.93 -8.60 -14.50
N TYR A 70 -3.90 -9.08 -15.74
CA TYR A 70 -2.75 -9.77 -16.30
C TYR A 70 -1.75 -8.76 -16.87
N LEU A 71 -0.50 -8.81 -16.43
CA LEU A 71 0.55 -7.86 -16.84
C LEU A 71 1.12 -8.12 -18.25
N GLY A 72 0.68 -9.18 -18.92
CA GLY A 72 1.07 -9.50 -20.29
C GLY A 72 2.24 -10.48 -20.40
N ASP A 73 2.42 -11.00 -21.62
CA ASP A 73 3.46 -12.01 -21.95
C ASP A 73 4.86 -11.41 -22.08
N ASP A 74 5.03 -10.11 -21.85
CA ASP A 74 6.30 -9.38 -21.97
C ASP A 74 6.82 -8.87 -20.62
N TYR A 75 6.13 -9.21 -19.53
CA TYR A 75 6.52 -8.83 -18.17
C TYR A 75 6.36 -10.01 -17.21
N PHE A 76 7.48 -10.45 -16.63
CA PHE A 76 7.54 -11.68 -15.85
C PHE A 76 8.05 -11.44 -14.44
N ALA A 77 7.47 -12.15 -13.48
CA ALA A 77 8.09 -12.36 -12.19
C ALA A 77 9.39 -13.13 -12.39
N THR A 78 10.47 -12.65 -11.78
CA THR A 78 11.78 -13.28 -11.80
C THR A 78 12.11 -13.75 -10.40
N GLU A 79 12.63 -14.97 -10.26
CA GLU A 79 13.08 -15.49 -8.97
C GLU A 79 14.04 -14.50 -8.28
N TYR A 80 13.91 -14.34 -6.96
CA TYR A 80 14.68 -13.40 -6.10
C TYR A 80 14.35 -11.91 -6.25
N TYR A 81 13.38 -11.54 -7.08
CA TYR A 81 12.93 -10.16 -7.21
C TYR A 81 11.72 -9.94 -6.28
N GLY A 82 11.58 -8.71 -5.80
CA GLY A 82 10.40 -8.20 -5.12
C GLY A 82 9.56 -7.35 -6.06
N TYR A 83 8.26 -7.28 -5.81
CA TYR A 83 7.29 -6.55 -6.61
C TYR A 83 6.36 -5.74 -5.71
N GLU A 84 6.34 -4.43 -5.91
CA GLU A 84 5.45 -3.47 -5.25
C GLU A 84 4.53 -2.83 -6.30
N ILE A 85 3.30 -2.51 -5.91
CA ILE A 85 2.26 -2.11 -6.86
C ILE A 85 1.52 -0.89 -6.33
N ASP A 86 1.45 0.14 -7.16
CA ASP A 86 0.64 1.33 -6.94
C ASP A 86 -0.56 1.35 -7.87
N PHE A 87 -1.72 1.70 -7.32
CA PHE A 87 -2.98 1.84 -8.04
C PHE A 87 -3.44 3.29 -8.03
N TYR A 88 -3.81 3.82 -9.19
CA TYR A 88 -4.19 5.22 -9.36
C TYR A 88 -5.57 5.39 -9.99
N SER A 89 -6.24 6.50 -9.65
CA SER A 89 -7.60 6.81 -10.10
C SER A 89 -7.72 7.30 -11.53
N ASP A 90 -6.62 7.72 -12.16
CA ASP A 90 -6.60 8.24 -13.52
C ASP A 90 -5.65 7.44 -14.42
N VAL A 91 -5.58 7.81 -15.70
CA VAL A 91 -4.86 7.07 -16.75
C VAL A 91 -3.34 7.30 -16.69
N PRO A 92 -2.53 6.41 -17.31
CA PRO A 92 -1.12 6.65 -17.52
C PRO A 92 -0.84 7.93 -18.33
N SER A 93 0.36 8.48 -18.20
CA SER A 93 0.91 9.42 -19.16
C SER A 93 0.97 8.82 -20.58
N ASP A 94 0.96 9.66 -21.61
CA ASP A 94 0.97 9.20 -23.02
C ASP A 94 2.17 8.29 -23.35
N ASP A 95 3.29 8.47 -22.65
CA ASP A 95 4.52 7.69 -22.79
C ASP A 95 4.66 6.55 -21.77
N TYR A 96 3.64 6.30 -20.94
CA TYR A 96 3.62 5.27 -19.90
C TYR A 96 4.80 5.36 -18.91
N SER A 97 5.19 6.59 -18.57
CA SER A 97 6.27 6.84 -17.60
C SER A 97 5.76 7.05 -16.17
N PHE A 98 4.50 7.47 -15.99
CA PHE A 98 3.84 7.61 -14.67
C PHE A 98 2.32 7.53 -14.78
N CYS A 99 1.63 7.47 -13.64
CA CYS A 99 0.17 7.55 -13.54
C CYS A 99 -0.28 8.95 -13.12
N TRP A 100 -1.37 9.44 -13.71
CA TRP A 100 -2.08 10.62 -13.21
C TRP A 100 -3.07 10.24 -12.09
N GLY A 101 -3.64 11.26 -11.44
CA GLY A 101 -4.66 11.09 -10.41
C GLY A 101 -4.10 10.83 -9.01
N ASN A 102 -4.97 10.39 -8.11
CA ASN A 102 -4.62 10.10 -6.72
C ASN A 102 -4.08 8.68 -6.60
N LEU A 103 -3.10 8.48 -5.73
CA LEU A 103 -2.73 7.16 -5.26
C LEU A 103 -3.87 6.61 -4.39
N LEU A 104 -4.42 5.47 -4.78
CA LEU A 104 -5.55 4.83 -4.12
C LEU A 104 -5.07 3.79 -3.11
N VAL A 105 -4.20 2.90 -3.60
CA VAL A 105 -3.67 1.76 -2.86
C VAL A 105 -2.22 1.58 -3.27
N ASN A 106 -1.36 1.29 -2.30
CA ASN A 106 0.02 0.86 -2.52
C ASN A 106 0.22 -0.48 -1.80
N THR A 107 0.92 -1.42 -2.42
CA THR A 107 1.21 -2.71 -1.80
C THR A 107 2.57 -2.74 -1.13
N TYR A 108 2.78 -3.71 -0.23
CA TYR A 108 4.14 -4.08 0.14
C TYR A 108 4.90 -4.73 -1.01
N ILE A 109 6.21 -4.89 -0.81
CA ILE A 109 7.07 -5.67 -1.68
C ILE A 109 6.73 -7.16 -1.49
N TYR A 110 6.09 -7.75 -2.49
CA TYR A 110 5.87 -9.18 -2.58
C TYR A 110 7.08 -9.87 -3.20
N GLN A 111 7.60 -10.91 -2.55
CA GLN A 111 8.64 -11.74 -3.14
C GLN A 111 8.06 -12.58 -4.27
N ALA A 112 8.76 -12.62 -5.40
CA ALA A 112 8.35 -13.37 -6.59
C ALA A 112 8.03 -14.83 -6.26
N ASN A 113 6.85 -15.30 -6.66
CA ASN A 113 6.51 -16.71 -6.61
C ASN A 113 6.43 -17.31 -8.01
N VAL A 114 7.57 -17.75 -8.51
CA VAL A 114 7.74 -18.35 -9.84
C VAL A 114 7.36 -19.83 -9.92
N ILE A 115 6.80 -20.39 -8.84
CA ILE A 115 6.32 -21.79 -8.81
C ILE A 115 4.97 -21.93 -9.53
N TYR A 116 4.15 -20.88 -9.46
CA TYR A 116 2.84 -20.80 -10.12
C TYR A 116 2.95 -19.91 -11.35
N ASP A 117 2.28 -20.29 -12.43
CA ASP A 117 2.21 -19.51 -13.67
C ASP A 117 0.75 -19.43 -14.15
N PRO A 118 0.08 -18.27 -14.07
CA PRO A 118 0.59 -17.01 -13.54
C PRO A 118 0.69 -17.01 -12.00
N TRP A 119 1.67 -16.26 -11.48
CA TRP A 119 1.70 -15.86 -10.09
C TRP A 119 0.58 -14.86 -9.82
N GLN A 120 -0.28 -15.19 -8.87
CA GLN A 120 -1.36 -14.33 -8.42
C GLN A 120 -0.90 -13.52 -7.19
N ILE A 121 -0.95 -12.20 -7.31
CA ILE A 121 -0.70 -11.24 -6.23
C ILE A 121 -2.05 -10.78 -5.69
N ASP A 122 -2.41 -11.28 -4.52
CA ASP A 122 -3.60 -10.88 -3.78
C ASP A 122 -3.32 -9.58 -3.00
N LEU A 123 -4.34 -8.75 -2.83
CA LEU A 123 -4.27 -7.54 -2.00
C LEU A 123 -4.49 -7.87 -0.53
N SER A 124 -3.71 -8.79 0.04
CA SER A 124 -3.78 -9.10 1.48
C SER A 124 -2.98 -8.11 2.33
N TYR A 125 -1.98 -7.44 1.74
CA TYR A 125 -1.15 -6.44 2.42
C TYR A 125 -1.06 -5.17 1.57
N TYR A 126 -1.81 -4.15 1.97
CA TYR A 126 -1.88 -2.88 1.27
C TYR A 126 -1.82 -1.70 2.24
N THR A 127 -1.57 -0.51 1.70
CA THR A 127 -1.76 0.77 2.35
C THR A 127 -2.85 1.55 1.60
N ALA A 128 -3.68 2.30 2.33
CA ALA A 128 -4.75 3.12 1.76
C ALA A 128 -4.68 4.55 2.30
N GLN A 129 -5.05 5.55 1.49
CA GLN A 129 -5.18 6.92 1.97
C GLN A 129 -6.42 7.04 2.87
N ILE A 130 -6.34 7.86 3.91
CA ILE A 130 -7.43 8.05 4.88
C ILE A 130 -7.82 9.52 4.91
N LYS A 131 -9.12 9.79 4.99
CA LYS A 131 -9.65 11.12 5.28
C LYS A 131 -10.57 11.08 6.49
N VAL A 132 -10.44 12.06 7.37
CA VAL A 132 -11.19 12.11 8.62
C VAL A 132 -12.09 13.34 8.63
N LYS A 133 -13.30 13.23 9.18
CA LYS A 133 -14.19 14.37 9.42
C LYS A 133 -14.08 14.78 10.90
N PRO A 134 -13.14 15.68 11.25
CA PRO A 134 -12.88 15.99 12.65
C PRO A 134 -14.07 16.74 13.27
N PRO A 135 -14.40 16.50 14.55
CA PRO A 135 -15.37 17.32 15.27
C PRO A 135 -14.93 18.79 15.26
N ASN A 136 -15.88 19.73 15.14
CA ASN A 136 -15.60 21.17 15.04
C ASN A 136 -14.73 21.75 16.18
N SER A 137 -14.69 21.09 17.34
CA SER A 137 -13.89 21.51 18.50
C SER A 137 -12.54 20.82 18.60
N ALA A 138 -12.24 19.86 17.73
CA ALA A 138 -10.95 19.19 17.69
C ALA A 138 -9.86 20.15 17.19
N THR A 139 -8.63 19.90 17.59
CA THR A 139 -7.44 20.55 17.02
C THR A 139 -6.40 19.52 16.57
N CYS A 140 -6.66 18.24 16.84
CA CYS A 140 -5.75 17.13 16.56
C CYS A 140 -6.53 15.82 16.46
N VAL A 141 -6.06 14.90 15.62
CA VAL A 141 -6.54 13.51 15.53
C VAL A 141 -5.37 12.57 15.75
N ALA A 142 -5.51 11.65 16.69
CA ALA A 142 -4.61 10.53 16.85
C ALA A 142 -5.21 9.30 16.14
N LEU A 143 -4.39 8.65 15.34
CA LEU A 143 -4.65 7.33 14.77
C LEU A 143 -3.80 6.32 15.51
N ILE A 144 -4.43 5.27 16.04
CA ILE A 144 -3.75 4.12 16.65
C ILE A 144 -4.02 2.91 15.76
N SER A 145 -2.96 2.30 15.23
CA SER A 145 -3.07 1.15 14.33
C SER A 145 -2.50 -0.09 15.00
N ILE A 146 -3.27 -1.17 15.02
CA ILE A 146 -2.92 -2.47 15.60
C ILE A 146 -2.73 -3.46 14.45
N TYR A 147 -1.51 -3.95 14.30
CA TYR A 147 -1.15 -4.87 13.22
C TYR A 147 -1.32 -6.29 13.74
N GLU A 148 -2.38 -6.97 13.30
CA GLU A 148 -2.81 -8.27 13.84
C GLU A 148 -1.71 -9.34 13.80
N GLU A 149 -0.83 -9.30 12.80
CA GLU A 149 0.23 -10.29 12.64
C GLU A 149 1.42 -10.09 13.57
N ASN A 150 1.61 -8.90 14.13
CA ASN A 150 2.83 -8.53 14.88
C ASN A 150 2.57 -8.10 16.33
N LEU A 151 1.31 -8.09 16.80
CA LEU A 151 0.91 -7.58 18.13
C LEU A 151 1.55 -6.22 18.47
N TYR A 152 1.83 -5.44 17.42
CA TYR A 152 2.47 -4.15 17.51
C TYR A 152 1.42 -3.07 17.28
N ALA A 153 1.53 -1.97 18.01
CA ALA A 153 0.68 -0.81 17.84
C ALA A 153 1.53 0.42 17.54
N THR A 154 1.15 1.15 16.50
CA THR A 154 1.67 2.50 16.23
C THR A 154 0.64 3.53 16.60
N ARG A 155 1.14 4.72 16.96
CA ARG A 155 0.31 5.91 17.14
C ARG A 155 0.87 7.01 16.27
N PHE A 156 -0.01 7.63 15.49
CA PHE A 156 0.26 8.80 14.67
C PHE A 156 -0.63 9.94 15.14
N ASP A 157 -0.06 11.11 15.37
CA ASP A 157 -0.77 12.29 15.83
C ASP A 157 -0.72 13.37 14.75
N VAL A 158 -1.89 13.84 14.32
CA VAL A 158 -2.02 14.76 13.20
C VAL A 158 -2.73 16.03 13.66
N PRO A 159 -2.08 17.21 13.65
CA PRO A 159 -2.76 18.47 13.91
C PRO A 159 -3.75 18.76 12.78
N ILE A 160 -4.96 19.19 13.14
CA ILE A 160 -6.01 19.47 12.16
C ILE A 160 -5.97 20.96 11.78
N ASP A 161 -5.80 21.22 10.49
CA ASP A 161 -6.03 22.53 9.90
C ASP A 161 -7.40 22.55 9.21
N PHE A 162 -8.36 23.22 9.84
CA PHE A 162 -9.73 23.34 9.30
C PHE A 162 -9.80 24.15 8.00
N THR A 163 -8.74 24.87 7.62
CA THR A 163 -8.69 25.57 6.34
C THR A 163 -8.37 24.64 5.16
N ALA A 164 -7.84 23.45 5.44
CA ALA A 164 -7.49 22.42 4.46
C ALA A 164 -8.58 21.34 4.30
N LEU A 165 -9.78 21.57 4.83
CA LEU A 165 -10.91 20.66 4.61
C LEU A 165 -11.36 20.69 3.15
N ASP A 166 -11.75 19.53 2.64
CA ASP A 166 -12.46 19.43 1.38
C ASP A 166 -13.89 20.01 1.47
N SER A 167 -14.61 20.02 0.35
CA SER A 167 -15.97 20.56 0.29
C SER A 167 -16.98 19.81 1.17
N ASP A 168 -16.67 18.57 1.55
CA ASP A 168 -17.52 17.71 2.38
C ASP A 168 -17.13 17.76 3.88
N GLY A 169 -16.09 18.54 4.21
CA GLY A 169 -15.60 18.78 5.56
C GLY A 169 -14.61 17.73 6.06
N TYR A 170 -14.00 16.95 5.17
CA TYR A 170 -12.95 15.99 5.52
C TYR A 170 -11.56 16.60 5.40
N TYR A 171 -10.67 16.16 6.28
CA TYR A 171 -9.24 16.42 6.26
C TYR A 171 -8.53 15.15 5.79
N VAL A 172 -7.73 15.25 4.72
CA VAL A 172 -6.93 14.11 4.20
C VAL A 172 -5.68 13.96 5.06
N LEU A 173 -5.46 12.76 5.61
CA LEU A 173 -4.24 12.46 6.35
C LEU A 173 -3.04 12.37 5.39
N PRO A 174 -1.85 12.81 5.83
CA PRO A 174 -0.72 13.03 4.93
C PRO A 174 -0.16 11.74 4.32
N ASP A 175 -0.22 10.62 5.04
CA ASP A 175 0.40 9.36 4.65
C ASP A 175 -0.66 8.26 4.43
N PRO A 176 -0.42 7.30 3.52
CA PRO A 176 -1.23 6.11 3.42
C PRO A 176 -0.96 5.17 4.61
N TYR A 177 -1.98 4.43 5.03
CA TYR A 177 -1.91 3.55 6.20
C TYR A 177 -2.16 2.11 5.84
N THR A 178 -1.36 1.24 6.43
CA THR A 178 -1.40 -0.21 6.25
C THR A 178 -2.71 -0.84 6.68
N GLY A 179 -3.11 -1.92 5.99
CA GLY A 179 -4.07 -2.94 6.41
C GLY A 179 -3.87 -3.36 7.87
N ALA A 180 -4.64 -2.75 8.76
CA ALA A 180 -4.59 -2.93 10.21
C ALA A 180 -5.96 -2.63 10.83
N ALA A 181 -6.11 -2.97 12.10
CA ALA A 181 -7.24 -2.50 12.89
C ALA A 181 -6.90 -1.11 13.46
N HIS A 182 -7.72 -0.12 13.18
CA HIS A 182 -7.47 1.28 13.51
C HIS A 182 -8.46 1.82 14.54
N HIS A 183 -7.97 2.75 15.36
CA HIS A 183 -8.76 3.58 16.25
C HIS A 183 -8.41 5.05 16.01
N PHE A 184 -9.44 5.87 15.81
CA PHE A 184 -9.27 7.31 15.67
C PHE A 184 -9.78 7.99 16.94
N VAL A 185 -9.01 8.95 17.43
CA VAL A 185 -9.36 9.74 18.61
C VAL A 185 -9.10 11.21 18.31
N ALA A 186 -10.13 12.03 18.43
CA ALA A 186 -10.04 13.46 18.23
C ALA A 186 -9.83 14.16 19.58
N PHE A 187 -8.89 15.11 19.61
CA PHE A 187 -8.52 15.87 20.81
C PHE A 187 -8.70 17.37 20.61
N LYS A 188 -9.06 18.06 21.68
CA LYS A 188 -8.95 19.52 21.79
C LYS A 188 -7.66 19.87 22.51
N GLY A 189 -6.57 19.87 21.75
CA GLY A 189 -5.22 20.14 22.19
C GLY A 189 -4.19 19.45 21.28
N TYR A 190 -3.17 20.20 20.87
CA TYR A 190 -1.97 19.67 20.22
C TYR A 190 -0.77 20.27 20.90
N TYR A 191 0.15 19.42 21.35
CA TYR A 191 1.42 19.87 21.90
C TYR A 191 2.49 19.66 20.85
N ASN A 192 3.25 20.71 20.56
CA ASN A 192 4.41 20.66 19.68
C ASN A 192 5.60 21.27 20.42
N SER A 193 6.60 20.44 20.70
CA SER A 193 7.88 20.81 21.31
C SER A 193 9.01 20.22 20.49
N ASP A 194 10.22 20.78 20.64
CA ASP A 194 11.39 20.43 19.83
C ASP A 194 11.71 18.93 19.77
N ASP A 195 11.24 18.14 20.75
CA ASP A 195 11.47 16.68 20.85
C ASP A 195 10.18 15.82 20.89
N ALA A 196 8.99 16.43 20.87
CA ALA A 196 7.73 15.68 20.95
C ALA A 196 6.56 16.47 20.37
N SER A 197 5.82 15.79 19.49
CA SER A 197 4.52 16.23 19.00
C SER A 197 3.45 15.20 19.33
N GLY A 198 2.25 15.65 19.66
CA GLY A 198 1.15 14.74 19.86
C GLY A 198 -0.18 15.38 20.24
N CYS A 199 -1.26 14.63 20.04
CA CYS A 199 -2.57 14.99 20.52
C CYS A 199 -2.67 14.71 22.02
N TYR A 200 -2.90 15.75 22.82
CA TYR A 200 -3.00 15.64 24.26
C TYR A 200 -4.14 16.53 24.76
N GLN A 201 -4.59 16.31 26.00
CA GLN A 201 -5.72 16.97 26.68
C GLN A 201 -7.06 16.24 26.48
N ASP A 202 -8.10 16.97 26.09
CA ASP A 202 -9.48 16.53 26.15
C ASP A 202 -9.85 15.74 24.91
N ILE A 203 -10.25 14.48 25.10
CA ILE A 203 -10.87 13.68 24.04
C ILE A 203 -12.25 14.29 23.75
N VAL A 204 -12.47 14.68 22.50
CA VAL A 204 -13.76 15.25 22.07
C VAL A 204 -14.58 14.26 21.25
N ALA A 205 -13.95 13.27 20.63
CA ALA A 205 -14.61 12.14 19.99
C ALA A 205 -13.65 10.97 19.78
N TYR A 206 -14.19 9.78 19.53
CA TYR A 206 -13.42 8.60 19.14
C TYR A 206 -14.29 7.63 18.34
N THR A 207 -13.65 6.75 17.56
CA THR A 207 -14.32 5.67 16.83
C THR A 207 -14.21 4.33 17.55
N SER A 208 -15.04 3.36 17.19
CA SER A 208 -14.76 1.95 17.47
C SER A 208 -13.49 1.49 16.74
N THR A 209 -13.04 0.26 16.99
CA THR A 209 -12.07 -0.42 16.12
C THR A 209 -12.66 -0.50 14.71
N LEU A 210 -11.88 -0.13 13.71
CA LEU A 210 -12.24 -0.23 12.30
C LEU A 210 -11.11 -0.88 11.52
N ASP A 211 -11.42 -1.88 10.70
CA ASP A 211 -10.45 -2.46 9.78
C ASP A 211 -10.27 -1.56 8.56
N THR A 212 -9.05 -1.52 8.01
CA THR A 212 -8.76 -0.70 6.83
C THR A 212 -9.70 -1.02 5.67
N ASP A 213 -10.45 -0.01 5.25
CA ASP A 213 -11.41 -0.14 4.15
C ASP A 213 -10.79 0.35 2.83
N ILE A 214 -10.50 -0.60 1.94
CA ILE A 214 -10.06 -0.33 0.56
C ILE A 214 -11.21 -0.19 -0.42
N THR A 215 -12.45 -0.11 0.05
CA THR A 215 -13.61 0.05 -0.83
C THR A 215 -13.94 1.50 -1.13
N ASN A 216 -13.17 2.47 -0.65
CA ASN A 216 -13.39 3.90 -0.90
C ASN A 216 -12.12 4.58 -1.43
N GLU A 217 -12.24 5.52 -2.38
CA GLU A 217 -11.14 6.43 -2.74
C GLU A 217 -10.94 7.36 -1.54
N GLN A 218 -9.91 7.04 -0.77
CA GLN A 218 -9.66 7.56 0.57
C GLN A 218 -10.72 7.08 1.56
N TRP A 219 -10.32 6.19 2.46
CA TRP A 219 -11.19 5.64 3.48
C TRP A 219 -11.75 6.77 4.37
N PRO A 220 -13.07 7.04 4.32
CA PRO A 220 -13.66 8.12 5.10
C PRO A 220 -13.92 7.66 6.53
N ILE A 221 -13.44 8.45 7.49
CA ILE A 221 -13.70 8.25 8.92
C ILE A 221 -14.56 9.41 9.42
N ASP A 222 -15.74 9.09 9.94
CA ASP A 222 -16.58 10.05 10.66
C ASP A 222 -16.56 9.72 12.17
N PHE A 223 -16.47 10.76 12.99
CA PHE A 223 -16.48 10.70 14.44
C PHE A 223 -17.90 10.82 15.05
N ASN A 224 -18.92 11.05 14.22
CA ASN A 224 -20.32 11.23 14.63
C ASN A 224 -21.04 9.94 15.07
#